data_AF-A0A520G002-F1
#
_entry.id   AF-A0A520G002-F1
#
_cell.length_a   1.000
_cell.length_b   1.000
_cell.length_c   1.000
_cell.angle_alpha   90.00
_cell.angle_beta   90.00
_cell.angle_gamma   90.00
#
_symmetry.space_group_name_H-M   'P 1'
#
loop_
_entity.id
_entity.type
_entity.pdbx_description
1 polymer ?
#
loop_
_entity_poly.entity_id
_entity_poly.type
_entity_poly.pdbx_seq_one_letter_code
_entity_poly.pdbx_strand_id
1 'polypeptide(L)'
;VAIDGLLLRKRWSRAIVDIAPLLLITAAGMVVARVAQTVAVFQHVPLWQRPLIVGDSLTFYLGKLAWPATLSPDYGRTPTVALADPWVYVRWLVPAAIAAALLVWHRRVPWLAAAFALFVIGVAPVSGIATFQMQAISTVTDHYLYFSVLGLAVALTWVVSRWPRQWVTATACALLAALAARSFVQTGIWRDAFALFEGTIRAHPRSTMARLNLVVCYLTKLTPEPEVAARYADEAYAIAPDDIIVLINYGVTRMAAGELDKAPAAFERAWQNAKSLDAAPKLLSDITKSAFETFRATTYHDEVVKWAERRLELEPGDANALVALGDARQAIAATRPTTGTTTGAPAPGPASRRSPAAHR
;
A
#
# COMPACT_ATOMS: atom_id res chain seq x y z
N VAL A 1 5.23 -4.44 -32.30
CA VAL A 1 6.62 -3.97 -32.56
C VAL A 1 7.67 -5.05 -32.30
N ALA A 2 7.81 -5.61 -31.09
CA ALA A 2 8.85 -6.62 -30.82
C ALA A 2 8.75 -7.85 -31.74
N ILE A 3 7.54 -8.41 -31.90
CA ILE A 3 7.24 -9.50 -32.84
C ILE A 3 7.55 -9.07 -34.28
N ASP A 4 6.99 -7.96 -34.74
CA ASP A 4 7.18 -7.44 -36.10
C ASP A 4 8.64 -7.21 -36.47
N GLY A 5 9.44 -6.63 -35.56
CA GLY A 5 10.85 -6.33 -35.79
C GLY A 5 11.76 -7.56 -35.70
N LEU A 6 11.60 -8.38 -34.66
CA LEU A 6 12.49 -9.52 -34.40
C LEU A 6 12.12 -10.77 -35.19
N LEU A 7 10.82 -11.03 -35.38
CA LEU A 7 10.32 -12.25 -36.04
C LEU A 7 9.94 -11.99 -37.49
N LEU A 8 9.13 -10.96 -37.76
CA LEU A 8 8.65 -10.67 -39.10
C LEU A 8 9.61 -9.80 -39.92
N ARG A 9 10.71 -9.34 -39.31
CA ARG A 9 11.73 -8.47 -39.92
C ARG A 9 11.16 -7.22 -40.60
N LYS A 10 9.98 -6.75 -40.16
CA LYS A 10 9.42 -5.47 -40.59
C LYS A 10 10.33 -4.33 -40.13
N ARG A 11 10.40 -3.27 -40.93
CA ARG A 11 11.08 -2.04 -40.51
C ARG A 11 10.36 -1.46 -39.30
N TRP A 12 11.10 -1.19 -38.23
CA TRP A 12 10.54 -0.71 -36.94
C TRP A 12 9.63 0.50 -37.09
N SER A 13 9.97 1.43 -38.00
CA SER A 13 9.14 2.60 -38.29
C SER A 13 7.74 2.24 -38.77
N ARG A 14 7.58 1.21 -39.61
CA ARG A 14 6.27 0.75 -40.08
C ARG A 14 5.50 0.04 -38.99
N ALA A 15 6.16 -0.82 -38.21
CA ALA A 15 5.53 -1.51 -37.10
C ALA A 15 5.00 -0.56 -36.02
N ILE A 16 5.66 0.59 -35.80
CA ILE A 16 5.19 1.63 -34.87
C ILE A 16 3.97 2.37 -35.45
N VAL A 17 4.01 2.73 -36.72
CA VAL A 17 2.87 3.39 -37.40
C VAL A 17 1.62 2.49 -37.37
N ASP A 18 1.79 1.20 -37.63
CA ASP A 18 0.70 0.21 -37.62
C ASP A 18 -0.02 0.15 -36.25
N ILE A 19 0.69 0.41 -35.14
CA ILE A 19 0.12 0.39 -33.78
C ILE A 19 -0.04 1.78 -33.16
N ALA A 20 0.21 2.86 -33.90
CA ALA A 20 0.19 4.22 -33.37
C ALA A 20 -1.15 4.58 -32.69
N PRO A 21 -2.33 4.20 -33.22
CA PRO A 21 -3.61 4.44 -32.53
C PRO A 21 -3.67 3.77 -31.15
N LEU A 22 -3.17 2.55 -31.03
CA LEU A 22 -3.14 1.82 -29.76
C LEU A 22 -2.14 2.45 -28.78
N LEU A 23 -0.99 2.92 -29.27
CA LEU A 23 -0.02 3.63 -28.44
C LEU A 23 -0.60 4.94 -27.89
N LEU A 24 -1.39 5.67 -28.67
CA LEU A 24 -2.07 6.90 -28.21
C LEU A 24 -3.10 6.61 -27.12
N ILE A 25 -3.93 5.57 -27.30
CA ILE A 25 -4.90 5.13 -26.27
C ILE A 25 -4.17 4.70 -25.00
N THR A 26 -3.07 3.94 -25.15
CA THR A 26 -2.25 3.49 -24.01
C THR A 26 -1.63 4.68 -23.29
N ALA A 27 -1.09 5.67 -24.01
CA ALA A 27 -0.52 6.88 -23.41
C ALA A 27 -1.58 7.69 -22.65
N ALA A 28 -2.77 7.87 -23.21
CA ALA A 28 -3.88 8.52 -22.51
C ALA A 28 -4.26 7.75 -21.24
N GLY A 29 -4.37 6.41 -21.32
CA GLY A 29 -4.62 5.55 -20.16
C GLY A 29 -3.53 5.65 -19.09
N MET A 30 -2.25 5.76 -19.49
CA MET A 30 -1.13 5.97 -18.57
C MET A 30 -1.21 7.32 -17.85
N VAL A 31 -1.61 8.39 -18.54
CA VAL A 31 -1.83 9.71 -17.91
C VAL A 31 -2.98 9.63 -16.91
N VAL A 32 -4.11 9.05 -17.29
CA VAL A 32 -5.26 8.85 -16.38
C VAL A 32 -4.85 8.03 -15.16
N ALA A 33 -4.16 6.90 -15.37
CA ALA A 33 -3.67 6.06 -14.29
C ALA A 33 -2.69 6.80 -13.37
N ARG A 34 -1.79 7.62 -13.94
CA ARG A 34 -0.83 8.42 -13.17
C ARG A 34 -1.52 9.49 -12.32
N VAL A 35 -2.56 10.14 -12.85
CA VAL A 35 -3.34 11.15 -12.13
C VAL A 35 -4.22 10.50 -11.06
N ALA A 36 -4.84 9.36 -11.35
CA ALA A 36 -5.70 8.63 -10.43
C ALA A 36 -4.92 7.96 -9.28
N GLN A 37 -3.71 7.46 -9.56
CA GLN A 37 -2.84 6.87 -8.55
C GLN A 37 -2.02 7.96 -7.85
N THR A 38 -2.58 8.54 -6.80
CA THR A 38 -1.79 9.34 -5.85
C THR A 38 -0.74 8.45 -5.22
N VAL A 39 0.54 8.69 -5.50
CA VAL A 39 1.67 7.99 -4.87
C VAL A 39 1.93 8.67 -3.53
N ALA A 40 1.27 8.18 -2.48
CA ALA A 40 1.13 8.84 -1.20
C ALA A 40 2.31 8.61 -0.25
N VAL A 41 3.05 7.50 -0.40
CA VAL A 41 4.21 7.21 0.44
C VAL A 41 5.24 6.43 -0.37
N PHE A 42 6.37 7.06 -0.69
CA PHE A 42 7.60 6.32 -0.96
C PHE A 42 8.79 7.01 -0.34
N GLN A 43 9.65 6.21 0.28
CA GLN A 43 11.05 6.59 0.34
C GLN A 43 11.54 6.82 -1.08
N HIS A 44 12.06 8.03 -1.32
CA HIS A 44 12.57 8.41 -2.62
C HIS A 44 13.75 7.51 -2.98
N VAL A 45 13.51 6.50 -3.84
CA VAL A 45 14.59 5.67 -4.39
C VAL A 45 15.32 6.48 -5.47
N PRO A 46 16.61 6.80 -5.27
CA PRO A 46 17.42 7.50 -6.26
C PRO A 46 17.42 6.77 -7.60
N LEU A 47 17.43 7.53 -8.70
CA LEU A 47 17.34 6.97 -10.05
C LEU A 47 18.42 5.89 -10.33
N TRP A 48 19.61 6.03 -9.76
CA TRP A 48 20.71 5.09 -9.94
C TRP A 48 20.51 3.74 -9.23
N GLN A 49 19.67 3.67 -8.19
CA GLN A 49 19.34 2.42 -7.49
C GLN A 49 18.23 1.63 -8.19
N ARG A 50 17.41 2.29 -9.02
CA ARG A 50 16.27 1.64 -9.69
C ARG A 50 16.67 0.47 -10.59
N PRO A 51 17.75 0.54 -11.41
CA PRO A 51 18.19 -0.61 -12.20
C PRO A 51 18.50 -1.85 -11.36
N LEU A 52 18.97 -1.70 -10.12
CA LEU A 52 19.23 -2.81 -9.21
C LEU A 52 17.93 -3.51 -8.80
N ILE A 53 16.91 -2.72 -8.44
CA ILE A 53 15.56 -3.22 -8.10
C ILE A 53 14.90 -3.90 -9.30
N VAL A 54 15.07 -3.33 -10.49
CA VAL A 54 14.56 -3.92 -11.74
C VAL A 54 15.22 -5.27 -12.01
N GLY A 55 16.55 -5.34 -11.88
CA GLY A 55 17.30 -6.58 -12.04
C GLY A 55 16.93 -7.64 -11.00
N ASP A 56 16.73 -7.24 -9.75
CA ASP A 56 16.23 -8.08 -8.66
C ASP A 56 14.83 -8.64 -8.98
N SER A 57 13.91 -7.79 -9.42
CA SER A 57 12.53 -8.17 -9.77
C SER A 57 12.49 -9.10 -10.98
N LEU A 58 13.25 -8.82 -12.03
CA LEU A 58 13.37 -9.70 -13.20
C LEU A 58 13.92 -11.08 -12.81
N THR A 59 14.94 -11.12 -11.95
CA THR A 59 15.54 -12.38 -11.46
C THR A 59 14.55 -13.17 -10.62
N PHE A 60 13.83 -12.50 -9.73
CA PHE A 60 12.76 -13.10 -8.93
C PHE A 60 11.71 -13.76 -9.83
N TYR A 61 11.25 -13.04 -10.85
CA TYR A 61 10.25 -13.55 -11.77
C TYR A 61 10.76 -14.69 -12.66
N LEU A 62 12.00 -14.64 -13.14
CA LEU A 62 12.61 -15.79 -13.84
C LEU A 62 12.63 -17.03 -12.95
N GLY A 63 12.92 -16.86 -11.66
CA GLY A 63 12.81 -17.93 -10.66
C GLY A 63 11.38 -18.46 -10.52
N LYS A 64 10.38 -17.57 -10.42
CA LYS A 64 8.96 -17.96 -10.32
C LYS A 64 8.43 -18.64 -11.58
N LEU A 65 8.90 -18.26 -12.77
CA LEU A 65 8.55 -18.94 -14.02
C LEU A 65 9.16 -20.35 -14.10
N ALA A 66 10.38 -20.54 -13.57
CA ALA A 66 11.01 -21.86 -13.50
C ALA A 66 10.38 -22.76 -12.42
N TRP A 67 9.98 -22.18 -11.28
CA TRP A 67 9.42 -22.88 -10.14
C TRP A 67 8.33 -22.03 -9.43
N PRO A 68 7.05 -22.16 -9.84
CA PRO A 68 5.95 -21.36 -9.29
C PRO A 68 5.44 -21.94 -7.95
N ALA A 69 6.34 -22.13 -6.98
CA ALA A 69 5.96 -22.54 -5.64
C ALA A 69 5.69 -21.33 -4.74
N THR A 70 4.82 -21.52 -3.75
CA THR A 70 4.52 -20.55 -2.69
C THR A 70 4.08 -19.20 -3.28
N LEU A 71 2.95 -19.22 -4.01
CA LEU A 71 2.30 -18.03 -4.53
C LEU A 71 1.61 -17.29 -3.39
N SER A 72 1.79 -15.97 -3.35
CA SER A 72 1.36 -15.13 -2.24
C SER A 72 0.99 -13.74 -2.74
N PRO A 73 -0.07 -13.10 -2.20
CA PRO A 73 -0.39 -11.71 -2.53
C PRO A 73 0.73 -10.74 -2.13
N ASP A 74 1.47 -11.06 -1.07
CA ASP A 74 2.58 -10.27 -0.54
C ASP A 74 3.84 -11.12 -0.35
N TYR A 75 4.96 -10.58 -0.84
CA TYR A 75 6.30 -11.17 -0.72
C TYR A 75 7.21 -10.39 0.25
N GLY A 76 6.76 -9.25 0.79
CA GLY A 76 7.50 -8.38 1.71
C GLY A 76 8.76 -7.78 1.12
N ARG A 77 8.84 -7.69 -0.21
CA ARG A 77 10.06 -7.33 -0.94
C ARG A 77 10.03 -5.86 -1.34
N THR A 78 10.01 -4.97 -0.36
CA THR A 78 10.05 -3.51 -0.62
C THR A 78 11.40 -3.09 -1.21
N PRO A 79 11.51 -1.89 -1.82
CA PRO A 79 12.79 -1.35 -2.25
C PRO A 79 13.86 -1.33 -1.16
N THR A 80 13.47 -1.00 0.08
CA THR A 80 14.39 -0.95 1.23
C THR A 80 14.92 -2.33 1.58
N VAL A 81 14.04 -3.34 1.63
CA VAL A 81 14.43 -4.74 1.89
C VAL A 81 15.31 -5.27 0.76
N ALA A 82 14.96 -4.98 -0.49
CA ALA A 82 15.75 -5.41 -1.65
C ALA A 82 17.14 -4.78 -1.66
N LEU A 83 17.26 -3.49 -1.35
CA LEU A 83 18.54 -2.76 -1.35
C LEU A 83 19.41 -3.09 -0.13
N ALA A 84 18.82 -3.52 0.99
CA ALA A 84 19.56 -4.00 2.15
C ALA A 84 20.23 -5.37 1.92
N ASP A 85 19.78 -6.12 0.92
CA ASP A 85 20.31 -7.43 0.57
C ASP A 85 21.56 -7.30 -0.33
N PRO A 86 22.74 -7.76 0.11
CA PRO A 86 23.98 -7.65 -0.69
C PRO A 86 23.90 -8.31 -2.07
N TRP A 87 23.03 -9.30 -2.26
CA TRP A 87 22.88 -9.97 -3.55
C TRP A 87 22.21 -9.09 -4.61
N VAL A 88 21.58 -7.98 -4.23
CA VAL A 88 20.93 -7.05 -5.18
C VAL A 88 21.91 -6.52 -6.24
N TYR A 89 23.19 -6.35 -5.88
CA TYR A 89 24.24 -5.83 -6.76
C TYR A 89 24.66 -6.82 -7.86
N VAL A 90 24.29 -8.10 -7.75
CA VAL A 90 24.66 -9.14 -8.72
C VAL A 90 23.45 -9.81 -9.37
N ARG A 91 22.24 -9.71 -8.80
CA ARG A 91 21.03 -10.34 -9.38
C ARG A 91 20.76 -9.90 -10.80
N TRP A 92 20.98 -8.63 -11.13
CA TRP A 92 20.80 -8.11 -12.50
C TRP A 92 21.65 -8.84 -13.56
N LEU A 93 22.74 -9.51 -13.16
CA LEU A 93 23.57 -10.32 -14.06
C LEU A 93 22.79 -11.48 -14.69
N VAL A 94 21.79 -12.04 -14.00
CA VAL A 94 20.99 -13.17 -14.51
C VAL A 94 20.19 -12.77 -15.75
N PRO A 95 19.27 -11.77 -15.69
CA PRO A 95 18.56 -11.34 -16.89
C PRO A 95 19.50 -10.72 -17.94
N ALA A 96 20.59 -10.07 -17.54
CA ALA A 96 21.56 -9.50 -18.47
C ALA A 96 22.32 -10.59 -19.27
N ALA A 97 22.73 -11.69 -18.62
CA ALA A 97 23.39 -12.81 -19.29
C ALA A 97 22.46 -13.49 -20.29
N ILE A 98 21.19 -13.69 -19.93
CA ILE A 98 20.17 -14.23 -20.84
C ILE A 98 19.97 -13.28 -22.03
N ALA A 99 19.83 -11.97 -21.77
CA ALA A 99 19.69 -10.97 -22.82
C ALA A 99 20.89 -10.98 -23.78
N ALA A 100 22.12 -10.98 -23.25
CA ALA A 100 23.35 -11.01 -24.04
C ALA A 100 23.44 -12.27 -24.91
N ALA A 101 23.18 -13.45 -24.33
CA ALA A 101 23.16 -14.71 -25.07
C ALA A 101 22.12 -14.69 -26.21
N LEU A 102 20.91 -14.21 -25.94
CA LEU A 102 19.84 -14.10 -26.93
C LEU A 102 20.11 -13.04 -27.98
N LEU A 103 20.84 -11.96 -27.66
CA LEU A 103 21.29 -10.96 -28.62
C LEU A 103 22.37 -11.52 -29.54
N VAL A 104 23.33 -12.28 -29.02
CA VAL A 104 24.36 -12.95 -29.84
C VAL A 104 23.74 -14.00 -30.75
N TRP A 105 22.77 -14.77 -30.24
CA TRP A 105 22.11 -15.84 -30.98
C TRP A 105 20.77 -15.48 -31.62
N HIS A 106 20.41 -14.19 -31.68
CA HIS A 106 19.07 -13.76 -32.13
C HIS A 106 18.71 -14.28 -33.54
N ARG A 107 19.70 -14.54 -34.40
CA ARG A 107 19.47 -15.11 -35.74
C ARG A 107 19.23 -16.61 -35.74
N ARG A 108 19.74 -17.34 -34.75
CA ARG A 108 19.54 -18.79 -34.59
C ARG A 108 18.28 -19.10 -33.79
N VAL A 109 17.98 -18.27 -32.78
CA VAL A 109 16.84 -18.45 -31.87
C VAL A 109 15.93 -17.22 -31.79
N PRO A 110 15.45 -16.68 -32.94
CA PRO A 110 14.71 -15.41 -32.96
C PRO A 110 13.44 -15.43 -32.11
N TRP A 111 12.79 -16.60 -32.01
CA TRP A 111 11.61 -16.82 -31.16
C TRP A 111 11.92 -16.72 -29.67
N LEU A 112 13.06 -17.22 -29.21
CA LEU A 112 13.49 -17.06 -27.81
C LEU A 112 13.86 -15.61 -27.50
N ALA A 113 14.52 -14.92 -28.44
CA ALA A 113 14.83 -13.50 -28.29
C ALA A 113 13.54 -12.65 -28.21
N ALA A 114 12.56 -12.90 -29.08
CA ALA A 114 11.26 -12.23 -29.04
C ALA A 114 10.47 -12.56 -27.77
N ALA A 115 10.47 -13.83 -27.34
CA ALA A 115 9.85 -14.26 -26.09
C ALA A 115 10.42 -13.53 -24.86
N PHE A 116 11.75 -13.45 -24.76
CA PHE A 116 12.40 -12.74 -23.67
C PHE A 116 12.13 -11.24 -23.73
N ALA A 117 12.10 -10.64 -24.92
CA ALA A 117 11.71 -9.23 -25.08
C ALA A 117 10.27 -9.00 -24.60
N LEU A 118 9.32 -9.88 -24.93
CA LEU A 118 7.93 -9.79 -24.43
C LEU A 118 7.86 -9.92 -22.91
N PHE A 119 8.64 -10.83 -22.32
CA PHE A 119 8.74 -10.98 -20.87
C PHE A 119 9.22 -9.68 -20.20
N VAL A 120 10.35 -9.13 -20.67
CA VAL A 120 10.94 -7.90 -20.11
C VAL A 120 9.99 -6.72 -20.30
N ILE A 121 9.39 -6.55 -21.49
CA ILE A 121 8.42 -5.48 -21.76
C ILE A 121 7.20 -5.58 -20.84
N GLY A 122 6.71 -6.79 -20.58
CA GLY A 122 5.58 -7.01 -19.67
C GLY A 122 5.88 -6.66 -18.23
N VAL A 123 7.10 -6.97 -17.76
CA VAL A 123 7.53 -6.66 -16.38
C VAL A 123 7.94 -5.19 -16.23
N ALA A 124 8.39 -4.52 -17.31
CA ALA A 124 8.98 -3.19 -17.24
C ALA A 124 8.15 -2.12 -16.51
N PRO A 125 6.81 -2.01 -16.70
CA PRO A 125 6.01 -0.99 -16.01
C PRO A 125 5.94 -1.19 -14.49
N VAL A 126 6.10 -2.43 -14.03
CA VAL A 126 5.89 -2.87 -12.65
C VAL A 126 7.18 -3.34 -11.96
N SER A 127 8.32 -3.21 -12.63
CA SER A 127 9.65 -3.62 -12.14
C SER A 127 10.31 -2.62 -11.19
N GLY A 128 9.70 -1.43 -11.02
CA GLY A 128 10.25 -0.33 -10.23
C GLY A 128 11.03 0.72 -11.02
N ILE A 129 10.97 0.70 -12.36
CA ILE A 129 11.44 1.83 -13.18
C ILE A 129 10.65 3.10 -12.82
N ALA A 130 9.33 2.98 -12.81
CA ALA A 130 8.42 3.98 -12.27
C ALA A 130 7.98 3.56 -10.87
N THR A 131 7.90 4.53 -9.95
CA THR A 131 7.43 4.29 -8.58
C THR A 131 5.91 4.23 -8.54
N PHE A 132 5.34 3.21 -7.89
CA PHE A 132 3.90 2.99 -7.75
C PHE A 132 3.56 2.42 -6.37
N GLN A 133 2.34 2.68 -5.89
CA GLN A 133 1.90 2.42 -4.51
C GLN A 133 2.21 1.02 -3.96
N MET A 134 2.06 -0.02 -4.77
CA MET A 134 2.28 -1.38 -4.29
C MET A 134 3.72 -1.67 -3.86
N GLN A 135 4.73 -0.90 -4.31
CA GLN A 135 6.10 -1.08 -3.84
C GLN A 135 6.29 -0.77 -2.34
N ALA A 136 5.32 -0.12 -1.69
CA ALA A 136 5.33 0.08 -0.24
C ALA A 136 5.13 -1.24 0.51
N ILE A 137 4.54 -2.23 -0.17
CA ILE A 137 4.33 -3.59 0.30
C ILE A 137 5.37 -4.52 -0.33
N SER A 138 5.46 -4.53 -1.68
CA SER A 138 6.39 -5.37 -2.43
C SER A 138 6.65 -4.86 -3.84
N THR A 139 7.89 -4.97 -4.33
CA THR A 139 8.24 -4.70 -5.73
C THR A 139 7.77 -5.79 -6.69
N VAL A 140 7.35 -6.93 -6.16
CA VAL A 140 6.92 -8.10 -6.93
C VAL A 140 5.59 -8.66 -6.43
N THR A 141 4.78 -9.16 -7.35
CA THR A 141 3.51 -9.87 -7.07
C THR A 141 3.15 -10.75 -8.27
N ASP A 142 2.38 -11.81 -8.05
CA ASP A 142 2.12 -12.84 -9.06
C ASP A 142 1.34 -12.29 -10.27
N HIS A 143 0.41 -11.36 -10.05
CA HIS A 143 -0.45 -10.83 -11.10
C HIS A 143 0.28 -9.89 -12.08
N TYR A 144 1.47 -9.41 -11.72
CA TYR A 144 2.32 -8.62 -12.63
C TYR A 144 2.91 -9.46 -13.77
N LEU A 145 2.92 -10.79 -13.63
CA LEU A 145 3.43 -11.68 -14.66
C LEU A 145 2.42 -12.04 -15.74
N TYR A 146 1.13 -11.73 -15.59
CA TYR A 146 0.09 -12.25 -16.50
C TYR A 146 0.38 -11.95 -17.97
N PHE A 147 0.80 -10.72 -18.28
CA PHE A 147 1.20 -10.38 -19.64
C PHE A 147 2.54 -11.03 -20.03
N SER A 148 3.51 -11.05 -19.12
CA SER A 148 4.86 -11.60 -19.36
C SER A 148 4.87 -13.11 -19.61
N VAL A 149 3.89 -13.86 -19.09
CA VAL A 149 3.73 -15.31 -19.37
C VAL A 149 3.46 -15.57 -20.86
N LEU A 150 2.98 -14.59 -21.63
CA LEU A 150 2.91 -14.71 -23.10
C LEU A 150 4.30 -14.97 -23.71
N GLY A 151 5.34 -14.30 -23.21
CA GLY A 151 6.72 -14.55 -23.63
C GLY A 151 7.13 -16.00 -23.33
N LEU A 152 6.83 -16.50 -22.12
CA LEU A 152 7.10 -17.89 -21.76
C LEU A 152 6.36 -18.88 -22.67
N ALA A 153 5.08 -18.63 -22.99
CA ALA A 153 4.31 -19.48 -23.89
C ALA A 153 4.92 -19.56 -25.30
N VAL A 154 5.38 -18.42 -25.84
CA VAL A 154 6.10 -18.38 -27.13
C VAL A 154 7.40 -19.18 -27.06
N ALA A 155 8.19 -19.00 -26.00
CA ALA A 155 9.44 -19.74 -25.81
C ALA A 155 9.21 -21.26 -25.72
N LEU A 156 8.27 -21.69 -24.87
CA LEU A 156 7.94 -23.11 -24.69
C LEU A 156 7.43 -23.73 -25.99
N THR A 157 6.52 -23.06 -26.71
CA THR A 157 6.01 -23.54 -28.00
C THR A 157 7.14 -23.79 -28.99
N TRP A 158 8.09 -22.85 -29.08
CA TRP A 158 9.24 -23.00 -29.95
C TRP A 158 10.14 -24.17 -29.53
N VAL A 159 10.42 -24.35 -28.23
CA VAL A 159 11.25 -25.47 -27.75
C VAL A 159 10.57 -26.82 -28.00
N VAL A 160 9.31 -26.98 -27.60
CA VAL A 160 8.60 -28.27 -27.68
C VAL A 160 8.24 -28.67 -29.10
N SER A 161 8.12 -27.73 -30.04
CA SER A 161 7.85 -28.04 -31.46
C SER A 161 8.97 -28.85 -32.13
N ARG A 162 10.14 -28.97 -31.49
CA ARG A 162 11.29 -29.75 -31.96
C ARG A 162 11.31 -31.19 -31.44
N TRP A 163 10.37 -31.56 -30.56
CA TRP A 163 10.34 -32.85 -29.90
C TRP A 163 9.21 -33.72 -30.47
N PRO A 164 9.30 -35.06 -30.38
CA PRO A 164 8.24 -35.93 -30.88
C PRO A 164 6.91 -35.68 -30.15
N ARG A 165 5.82 -35.56 -30.92
CA ARG A 165 4.49 -35.16 -30.42
C ARG A 165 4.03 -35.99 -29.21
N GLN A 166 4.26 -37.30 -29.20
CA GLN A 166 3.86 -38.18 -28.10
C GLN A 166 4.49 -37.79 -26.75
N TRP A 167 5.78 -37.45 -26.73
CA TRP A 167 6.48 -37.04 -25.50
C TRP A 167 6.03 -35.66 -25.05
N VAL A 168 5.83 -34.74 -26.00
CA VAL A 168 5.30 -33.40 -25.72
C VAL A 168 3.89 -33.51 -25.12
N THR A 169 3.00 -34.30 -25.72
CA THR A 169 1.64 -34.50 -25.23
C THR A 169 1.64 -35.18 -23.86
N ALA A 170 2.40 -36.26 -23.66
CA ALA A 170 2.48 -36.93 -22.37
C ALA A 170 3.00 -35.99 -21.26
N THR A 171 4.08 -35.25 -21.54
CA THR A 171 4.66 -34.28 -20.59
C THR A 171 3.70 -33.13 -20.32
N ALA A 172 3.04 -32.59 -21.35
CA ALA A 172 2.07 -31.53 -21.19
C ALA A 172 0.86 -31.98 -20.36
N CYS A 173 0.32 -33.18 -20.62
CA CYS A 173 -0.76 -33.75 -19.81
C CYS A 173 -0.35 -33.94 -18.35
N ALA A 174 0.85 -34.49 -18.09
CA ALA A 174 1.36 -34.66 -16.74
C ALA A 174 1.56 -33.32 -16.02
N LEU A 175 2.16 -32.32 -16.69
CA LEU A 175 2.35 -30.98 -16.13
C LEU A 175 1.01 -30.28 -15.86
N LEU A 176 0.05 -30.37 -16.79
CA LEU A 176 -1.28 -29.78 -16.61
C LEU A 176 -2.03 -30.44 -15.47
N ALA A 177 -1.95 -31.77 -15.31
CA ALA A 177 -2.54 -32.47 -14.17
C ALA A 177 -1.89 -32.03 -12.84
N ALA A 178 -0.56 -31.91 -12.79
CA ALA A 178 0.15 -31.41 -11.62
C ALA A 178 -0.22 -29.95 -11.28
N LEU A 179 -0.27 -29.07 -12.28
CA LEU A 179 -0.67 -27.67 -12.12
C LEU A 179 -2.15 -27.54 -11.73
N ALA A 180 -3.04 -28.38 -12.26
CA ALA A 180 -4.44 -28.43 -11.87
C ALA A 180 -4.60 -28.84 -10.40
N ALA A 181 -3.90 -29.90 -9.96
CA ALA A 181 -3.89 -30.32 -8.56
C ALA A 181 -3.34 -29.21 -7.64
N ARG A 182 -2.23 -28.58 -8.02
CA ARG A 182 -1.66 -27.44 -7.29
C ARG A 182 -2.62 -26.26 -7.23
N SER A 183 -3.30 -25.96 -8.33
CA SER A 183 -4.28 -24.86 -8.39
C SER A 183 -5.47 -25.15 -7.49
N PHE A 184 -5.95 -26.40 -7.46
CA PHE A 184 -7.02 -26.83 -6.56
C PHE A 184 -6.62 -26.75 -5.08
N VAL A 185 -5.37 -27.06 -4.71
CA VAL A 185 -4.88 -26.81 -3.35
C VAL A 185 -4.80 -25.31 -3.06
N GLN A 186 -4.34 -24.53 -4.03
CA GLN A 186 -4.19 -23.08 -3.90
C GLN A 186 -5.54 -22.39 -3.67
N THR A 187 -6.64 -22.83 -4.28
CA THR A 187 -7.97 -22.23 -4.05
C THR A 187 -8.42 -22.32 -2.59
N GLY A 188 -7.93 -23.29 -1.82
CA GLY A 188 -8.16 -23.36 -0.37
C GLY A 188 -7.55 -22.18 0.40
N ILE A 189 -6.40 -21.66 -0.04
CA ILE A 189 -5.79 -20.45 0.54
C ILE A 189 -6.59 -19.21 0.15
N TRP A 190 -7.15 -19.16 -1.07
CA TRP A 190 -7.93 -18.02 -1.57
C TRP A 190 -9.43 -18.10 -1.26
N ARG A 191 -9.86 -19.05 -0.42
CA ARG A 191 -11.29 -19.32 -0.16
C ARG A 191 -11.98 -18.14 0.51
N ASP A 192 -11.30 -17.51 1.47
CA ASP A 192 -11.80 -16.40 2.25
C ASP A 192 -10.64 -15.52 2.76
N ALA A 193 -10.96 -14.34 3.28
CA ALA A 193 -9.96 -13.36 3.71
C ALA A 193 -9.08 -13.88 4.87
N PHE A 194 -9.64 -14.63 5.83
CA PHE A 194 -8.86 -15.19 6.94
C PHE A 194 -7.86 -16.21 6.42
N ALA A 195 -8.32 -17.20 5.65
CA ALA A 195 -7.47 -18.23 5.06
C ALA A 195 -6.35 -17.63 4.19
N LEU A 196 -6.66 -16.58 3.43
CA LEU A 196 -5.70 -15.87 2.58
C LEU A 196 -4.60 -15.24 3.42
N PHE A 197 -4.95 -14.38 4.38
CA PHE A 197 -3.95 -13.60 5.12
C PHE A 197 -3.21 -14.44 6.16
N GLU A 198 -3.84 -15.43 6.79
CA GLU A 198 -3.13 -16.42 7.61
C GLU A 198 -2.17 -17.27 6.75
N GLY A 199 -2.58 -17.65 5.55
CA GLY A 199 -1.71 -18.29 4.56
C GLY A 199 -0.52 -17.42 4.16
N THR A 200 -0.75 -16.13 3.94
CA THR A 200 0.30 -15.15 3.65
C THR A 200 1.27 -15.01 4.82
N ILE A 201 0.80 -14.93 6.07
CA ILE A 201 1.69 -14.85 7.25
C ILE A 201 2.53 -16.13 7.39
N ARG A 202 1.95 -17.31 7.13
CA ARG A 202 2.71 -18.58 7.15
C ARG A 202 3.83 -18.60 6.09
N ALA A 203 3.56 -18.10 4.89
CA ALA A 203 4.55 -18.02 3.81
C ALA A 203 5.56 -16.88 4.02
N HIS A 204 5.09 -15.75 4.55
CA HIS A 204 5.83 -14.50 4.73
C HIS A 204 5.56 -13.91 6.12
N PRO A 205 6.27 -14.39 7.17
CA PRO A 205 6.00 -14.03 8.55
C PRO A 205 6.19 -12.55 8.89
N ARG A 206 6.80 -11.76 8.00
CA ARG A 206 7.00 -10.31 8.20
C ARG A 206 6.00 -9.44 7.43
N SER A 207 4.98 -10.03 6.79
CA SER A 207 3.95 -9.25 6.10
C SER A 207 3.12 -8.43 7.09
N THR A 208 3.34 -7.12 7.10
CA THR A 208 2.48 -6.18 7.84
C THR A 208 1.13 -6.05 7.14
N MET A 209 1.12 -6.06 5.79
CA MET A 209 -0.11 -5.99 5.01
C MET A 209 -1.09 -7.10 5.39
N ALA A 210 -0.65 -8.36 5.44
CA ALA A 210 -1.53 -9.48 5.82
C ALA A 210 -2.08 -9.34 7.25
N ARG A 211 -1.24 -8.90 8.20
CA ARG A 211 -1.68 -8.64 9.58
C ARG A 211 -2.70 -7.52 9.68
N LEU A 212 -2.46 -6.40 9.01
CA LEU A 212 -3.40 -5.28 9.02
C LEU A 212 -4.72 -5.64 8.34
N ASN A 213 -4.70 -6.51 7.32
CA ASN A 213 -5.95 -6.99 6.76
C ASN A 213 -6.67 -7.96 7.72
N LEU A 214 -5.96 -8.79 8.49
CA LEU A 214 -6.57 -9.58 9.57
C LEU A 214 -7.16 -8.68 10.67
N VAL A 215 -6.49 -7.59 11.05
CA VAL A 215 -7.06 -6.56 11.95
C VAL A 215 -8.43 -6.13 11.43
N VAL A 216 -8.52 -5.72 10.16
CA VAL A 216 -9.80 -5.31 9.56
C VAL A 216 -10.81 -6.46 9.57
N CYS A 217 -10.42 -7.68 9.22
CA CYS A 217 -11.33 -8.85 9.27
C CYS A 217 -11.89 -9.10 10.67
N TYR A 218 -11.07 -9.01 11.72
CA TYR A 218 -11.51 -9.24 13.10
C TYR A 218 -12.36 -8.09 13.67
N LEU A 219 -12.13 -6.86 13.22
CA LEU A 219 -12.94 -5.70 13.61
C LEU A 219 -14.28 -5.62 12.88
N THR A 220 -14.38 -6.17 11.67
CA THR A 220 -15.57 -6.01 10.81
C THR A 220 -16.43 -7.27 10.67
N LYS A 221 -16.01 -8.40 11.23
CA LYS A 221 -16.84 -9.60 11.25
C LYS A 221 -18.10 -9.40 12.09
N LEU A 222 -19.12 -10.25 11.86
CA LEU A 222 -20.45 -10.13 12.48
C LEU A 222 -20.42 -9.97 14.01
N THR A 223 -19.48 -10.66 14.66
CA THR A 223 -19.18 -10.50 16.09
C THR A 223 -17.73 -10.03 16.21
N PRO A 224 -17.47 -8.71 16.30
CA PRO A 224 -16.11 -8.19 16.37
C PRO A 224 -15.31 -8.80 17.52
N GLU A 225 -14.03 -9.08 17.27
CA GLU A 225 -13.08 -9.57 18.29
C GLU A 225 -11.89 -8.61 18.36
N PRO A 226 -12.06 -7.43 19.00
CA PRO A 226 -11.06 -6.39 19.00
C PRO A 226 -9.77 -6.79 19.73
N GLU A 227 -9.81 -7.69 20.70
CA GLU A 227 -8.63 -8.21 21.39
C GLU A 227 -7.77 -9.08 20.46
N VAL A 228 -8.40 -9.85 19.57
CA VAL A 228 -7.68 -10.63 18.55
C VAL A 228 -7.09 -9.72 17.49
N ALA A 229 -7.85 -8.71 17.05
CA ALA A 229 -7.34 -7.67 16.16
C ALA A 229 -6.12 -6.97 16.79
N ALA A 230 -6.19 -6.62 18.08
CA ALA A 230 -5.11 -5.94 18.80
C ALA A 230 -3.80 -6.74 18.78
N ARG A 231 -3.85 -8.07 18.89
CA ARG A 231 -2.67 -8.92 18.76
C ARG A 231 -2.01 -8.81 17.38
N TYR A 232 -2.81 -8.85 16.31
CA TYR A 232 -2.27 -8.68 14.95
C TYR A 232 -1.74 -7.26 14.71
N ALA A 233 -2.39 -6.24 15.28
CA ALA A 233 -1.91 -4.86 15.23
C ALA A 233 -0.57 -4.70 15.99
N ASP A 234 -0.41 -5.37 17.13
CA ASP A 234 0.84 -5.41 17.90
C ASP A 234 1.98 -6.04 17.11
N GLU A 235 1.73 -7.19 16.49
CA GLU A 235 2.74 -7.84 15.65
C GLU A 235 3.12 -6.98 14.45
N ALA A 236 2.15 -6.30 13.81
CA ALA A 236 2.44 -5.38 12.71
C ALA A 236 3.26 -4.17 13.17
N TYR A 237 2.91 -3.60 14.33
CA TYR A 237 3.64 -2.49 14.96
C TYR A 237 5.07 -2.88 15.35
N ALA A 238 5.28 -4.10 15.86
CA ALA A 238 6.62 -4.60 16.15
C ALA A 238 7.51 -4.76 14.91
N ILE A 239 6.92 -5.04 13.74
CA ILE A 239 7.65 -5.18 12.48
C ILE A 239 7.98 -3.81 11.87
N ALA A 240 7.05 -2.86 11.89
CA ALA A 240 7.19 -1.55 11.26
C ALA A 240 6.57 -0.43 12.14
N PRO A 241 7.25 -0.02 13.21
CA PRO A 241 6.69 0.89 14.22
C PRO A 241 6.51 2.34 13.75
N ASP A 242 7.16 2.72 12.64
CA ASP A 242 7.09 4.06 12.05
C ASP A 242 6.29 4.09 10.75
N ASP A 243 5.74 2.94 10.32
CA ASP A 243 4.88 2.89 9.16
C ASP A 243 3.54 3.57 9.46
N ILE A 244 3.15 4.52 8.61
CA ILE A 244 1.97 5.37 8.81
C ILE A 244 0.69 4.51 8.84
N ILE A 245 0.57 3.52 7.95
CA ILE A 245 -0.63 2.68 7.86
C ILE A 245 -0.71 1.74 9.06
N VAL A 246 0.42 1.20 9.51
CA VAL A 246 0.51 0.43 10.76
C VAL A 246 0.09 1.28 11.96
N LEU A 247 0.59 2.51 12.09
CA LEU A 247 0.24 3.42 13.19
C LEU A 247 -1.24 3.79 13.21
N ILE A 248 -1.85 4.07 12.04
CA ILE A 248 -3.30 4.33 11.93
C ILE A 248 -4.08 3.11 12.42
N ASN A 249 -3.79 1.92 11.87
CA ASN A 249 -4.51 0.70 12.24
C ASN A 249 -4.29 0.34 13.71
N TYR A 250 -3.09 0.57 14.23
CA TYR A 250 -2.79 0.41 15.65
C TYR A 250 -3.70 1.32 16.50
N GLY A 251 -3.78 2.61 16.19
CA GLY A 251 -4.65 3.55 16.90
C GLY A 251 -6.13 3.18 16.86
N VAL A 252 -6.65 2.84 15.68
CA VAL A 252 -8.04 2.37 15.50
C VAL A 252 -8.30 1.10 16.32
N THR A 253 -7.38 0.15 16.29
CA THR A 253 -7.55 -1.13 16.98
C THR A 253 -7.49 -0.98 18.50
N ARG A 254 -6.61 -0.10 19.01
CA ARG A 254 -6.55 0.20 20.45
C ARG A 254 -7.82 0.83 20.97
N MET A 255 -8.41 1.75 20.20
CA MET A 255 -9.74 2.29 20.52
C MET A 255 -10.79 1.17 20.60
N ALA A 256 -10.83 0.30 19.59
CA ALA A 256 -11.79 -0.81 19.55
C ALA A 256 -11.61 -1.83 20.68
N ALA A 257 -10.37 -2.05 21.14
CA ALA A 257 -10.04 -2.94 22.27
C ALA A 257 -10.21 -2.28 23.65
N GLY A 258 -10.68 -1.02 23.71
CA GLY A 258 -10.85 -0.29 24.98
C GLY A 258 -9.55 0.25 25.60
N GLU A 259 -8.42 0.15 24.90
CA GLU A 259 -7.12 0.70 25.29
C GLU A 259 -6.97 2.14 24.77
N LEU A 260 -7.90 2.99 25.24
CA LEU A 260 -8.14 4.34 24.70
C LEU A 260 -6.94 5.28 24.88
N ASP A 261 -6.09 5.03 25.86
CA ASP A 261 -4.89 5.81 26.20
C ASP A 261 -3.80 5.73 25.11
N LYS A 262 -3.75 4.64 24.34
CA LYS A 262 -2.70 4.43 23.32
C LYS A 262 -3.02 5.05 21.97
N ALA A 263 -4.30 5.25 21.64
CA ALA A 263 -4.73 5.71 20.32
C ALA A 263 -4.22 7.12 19.96
N PRO A 264 -4.26 8.13 20.84
CA PRO A 264 -3.82 9.49 20.51
C PRO A 264 -2.35 9.56 20.07
N ALA A 265 -1.47 8.85 20.78
CA ALA A 265 -0.04 8.81 20.48
C ALA A 265 0.24 8.17 19.11
N ALA A 266 -0.51 7.14 18.74
CA ALA A 266 -0.37 6.47 17.45
C ALA A 266 -0.76 7.37 16.28
N PHE A 267 -1.92 8.06 16.37
CA PHE A 267 -2.35 9.00 15.32
C PHE A 267 -1.43 10.21 15.24
N GLU A 268 -0.94 10.73 16.36
CA GLU A 268 0.02 11.84 16.34
C GLU A 268 1.31 11.44 15.62
N ARG A 269 1.86 10.27 15.94
CA ARG A 269 3.05 9.77 15.23
C ARG A 269 2.78 9.54 13.74
N ALA A 270 1.62 9.00 13.37
CA ALA A 270 1.25 8.83 11.97
C ALA A 270 1.22 10.18 11.23
N TRP A 271 0.64 11.21 11.85
CA TRP A 271 0.58 12.57 11.30
C TRP A 271 1.95 13.22 11.18
N GLN A 272 2.80 13.10 12.21
CA GLN A 272 4.17 13.64 12.16
C GLN A 272 5.02 12.95 11.10
N ASN A 273 4.92 11.62 10.99
CA ASN A 273 5.62 10.86 9.96
C ASN A 273 5.16 11.28 8.56
N ALA A 274 3.84 11.43 8.34
CA ALA A 274 3.31 11.92 7.08
C ALA A 274 3.81 13.32 6.72
N LYS A 275 3.82 14.26 7.68
CA LYS A 275 4.36 15.61 7.47
C LYS A 275 5.86 15.60 7.16
N SER A 276 6.64 14.78 7.86
CA SER A 276 8.09 14.69 7.64
C SER A 276 8.47 14.18 6.25
N LEU A 277 7.58 13.39 5.63
CA LEU A 277 7.76 12.84 4.29
C LEU A 277 7.23 13.73 3.17
N ASP A 278 6.76 14.95 3.49
CA ASP A 278 6.02 15.83 2.56
C ASP A 278 4.89 15.05 1.85
N ALA A 279 4.16 14.24 2.62
CA ALA A 279 3.18 13.33 2.07
C ALA A 279 2.05 14.08 1.35
N ALA A 280 1.48 13.43 0.34
CA ALA A 280 0.37 14.01 -0.42
C ALA A 280 -0.78 14.43 0.51
N PRO A 281 -1.47 15.55 0.24
CA PRO A 281 -2.60 16.03 1.06
C PRO A 281 -3.67 14.96 1.33
N LYS A 282 -3.84 14.02 0.39
CA LYS A 282 -4.74 12.87 0.54
C LYS A 282 -4.37 11.98 1.74
N LEU A 283 -3.09 11.71 2.00
CA LEU A 283 -2.69 10.89 3.14
C LEU A 283 -2.96 11.61 4.47
N LEU A 284 -2.67 12.90 4.53
CA LEU A 284 -3.00 13.74 5.69
C LEU A 284 -4.53 13.77 5.92
N SER A 285 -5.32 13.84 4.85
CA SER A 285 -6.78 13.72 4.92
C SER A 285 -7.21 12.33 5.42
N ASP A 286 -6.62 11.24 4.91
CA ASP A 286 -6.92 9.87 5.34
C ASP A 286 -6.57 9.65 6.84
N ILE A 287 -5.46 10.20 7.33
CA ILE A 287 -5.07 10.15 8.76
C ILE A 287 -6.05 10.94 9.62
N THR A 288 -6.34 12.20 9.26
CA THR A 288 -7.23 13.07 10.05
C THR A 288 -8.65 12.53 10.07
N LYS A 289 -9.12 11.96 8.96
CA LYS A 289 -10.40 11.24 8.90
C LYS A 289 -10.41 10.07 9.87
N SER A 290 -9.41 9.19 9.80
CA SER A 290 -9.36 7.99 10.64
C SER A 290 -9.31 8.37 12.12
N ALA A 291 -8.47 9.34 12.50
CA ALA A 291 -8.39 9.82 13.88
C ALA A 291 -9.72 10.47 14.33
N PHE A 292 -10.29 11.35 13.51
CA PHE A 292 -11.58 11.99 13.79
C PHE A 292 -12.71 10.97 14.00
N GLU A 293 -12.86 10.01 13.08
CA GLU A 293 -13.87 8.94 13.19
C GLU A 293 -13.67 8.08 14.44
N THR A 294 -12.41 7.88 14.84
CA THR A 294 -12.06 7.12 16.05
C THR A 294 -12.45 7.86 17.32
N PHE A 295 -12.29 9.18 17.39
CA PHE A 295 -12.55 9.96 18.60
C PHE A 295 -13.93 10.61 18.67
N ARG A 296 -14.62 10.87 17.55
CA ARG A 296 -15.84 11.72 17.49
C ARG A 296 -16.98 11.32 18.42
N ALA A 297 -17.06 10.05 18.81
CA ALA A 297 -18.11 9.52 19.69
C ALA A 297 -17.60 9.21 21.12
N THR A 298 -16.39 9.67 21.45
CA THR A 298 -15.72 9.39 22.73
C THR A 298 -15.78 10.61 23.65
N THR A 299 -15.43 10.42 24.93
CA THR A 299 -15.28 11.51 25.90
C THR A 299 -13.94 12.24 25.79
N TYR A 300 -13.08 11.88 24.82
CA TYR A 300 -11.80 12.53 24.56
C TYR A 300 -12.00 13.85 23.78
N HIS A 301 -12.73 14.79 24.39
CA HIS A 301 -13.14 16.03 23.74
C HIS A 301 -11.95 16.83 23.20
N ASP A 302 -10.80 16.82 23.90
CA ASP A 302 -9.57 17.50 23.42
C ASP A 302 -9.04 16.89 22.11
N GLU A 303 -9.05 15.56 21.97
CA GLU A 303 -8.66 14.89 20.72
C GLU A 303 -9.69 15.10 19.62
N VAL A 304 -11.00 15.14 19.95
CA VAL A 304 -12.04 15.49 18.97
C VAL A 304 -11.82 16.89 18.40
N VAL A 305 -11.58 17.89 19.26
CA VAL A 305 -11.28 19.26 18.84
C VAL A 305 -10.06 19.28 17.93
N LYS A 306 -8.95 18.69 18.38
CA LYS A 306 -7.68 18.67 17.64
C LYS A 306 -7.80 18.03 16.25
N TRP A 307 -8.42 16.85 16.15
CA TRP A 307 -8.54 16.14 14.87
C TRP A 307 -9.62 16.74 13.96
N ALA A 308 -10.69 17.31 14.52
CA ALA A 308 -11.67 18.05 13.74
C ALA A 308 -11.08 19.34 13.16
N GLU A 309 -10.28 20.09 13.91
CA GLU A 309 -9.59 21.29 13.40
C GLU A 309 -8.63 20.94 12.26
N ARG A 310 -7.76 19.94 12.45
CA ARG A 310 -6.86 19.46 11.38
C ARG A 310 -7.61 18.96 10.15
N ARG A 311 -8.76 18.30 10.33
CA ARG A 311 -9.64 17.87 9.24
C ARG A 311 -10.20 19.08 8.48
N LEU A 312 -10.67 20.11 9.17
CA LEU A 312 -11.24 21.32 8.58
C LEU A 312 -10.20 22.22 7.90
N GLU A 313 -8.93 22.16 8.32
CA GLU A 313 -7.82 22.78 7.58
C GLU A 313 -7.66 22.18 6.17
N LEU A 314 -7.86 20.87 6.04
CA LEU A 314 -7.73 20.14 4.77
C LEU A 314 -9.04 20.12 3.97
N GLU A 315 -10.17 20.02 4.66
CA GLU A 315 -11.52 19.91 4.10
C GLU A 315 -12.47 20.86 4.85
N PRO A 316 -12.47 22.18 4.55
CA PRO A 316 -13.26 23.17 5.28
C PRO A 316 -14.78 22.94 5.30
N GLY A 317 -15.28 22.11 4.37
CA GLY A 317 -16.70 21.77 4.24
C GLY A 317 -17.14 20.49 4.94
N ASP A 318 -16.28 19.84 5.74
CA ASP A 318 -16.67 18.61 6.46
C ASP A 318 -17.68 18.92 7.58
N ALA A 319 -18.96 18.74 7.27
CA ALA A 319 -20.07 19.01 8.18
C ALA A 319 -20.01 18.16 9.47
N ASN A 320 -19.50 16.92 9.39
CA ASN A 320 -19.37 16.08 10.57
C ASN A 320 -18.31 16.65 11.53
N ALA A 321 -17.19 17.12 10.99
CA ALA A 321 -16.14 17.74 11.79
C ALA A 321 -16.61 19.04 12.45
N LEU A 322 -17.39 19.88 11.75
CA LEU A 322 -17.96 21.11 12.31
C LEU A 322 -18.90 20.84 13.49
N VAL A 323 -19.81 19.87 13.35
CA VAL A 323 -20.77 19.51 14.42
C VAL A 323 -20.02 18.98 15.64
N ALA A 324 -19.16 17.97 15.44
CA ALA A 324 -18.40 17.36 16.53
C ALA A 324 -17.47 18.35 17.25
N LEU A 325 -16.90 19.32 16.52
CA LEU A 325 -16.09 20.39 17.09
C LEU A 325 -16.91 21.29 18.02
N GLY A 326 -18.13 21.65 17.61
CA GLY A 326 -19.06 22.42 18.43
C GLY A 326 -19.43 21.69 19.73
N ASP A 327 -19.86 20.43 19.60
CA ASP A 327 -20.27 19.59 20.74
C ASP A 327 -19.12 19.38 21.72
N ALA A 328 -17.91 19.08 21.23
CA ALA A 328 -16.74 18.86 22.06
C ALA A 328 -16.32 20.13 22.81
N ARG A 329 -16.32 21.30 22.15
CA ARG A 329 -16.01 22.58 22.81
C ARG A 329 -17.02 22.93 23.90
N GLN A 330 -18.31 22.65 23.67
CA GLN A 330 -19.34 22.87 24.67
C GLN A 330 -19.15 21.96 25.89
N ALA A 331 -18.82 20.68 25.67
CA ALA A 331 -18.55 19.73 26.76
C ALA A 331 -17.31 20.13 27.59
N ILE A 332 -16.24 20.62 26.94
CA ILE A 332 -15.05 21.16 27.63
C ILE A 332 -15.41 22.43 28.43
N ALA A 333 -16.24 23.31 27.87
CA ALA A 333 -16.67 24.53 28.57
C ALA A 333 -17.53 24.23 29.80
N ALA A 334 -18.40 23.20 29.73
CA ALA A 334 -19.26 22.79 30.83
C ALA A 334 -18.51 22.11 31.99
N THR A 335 -17.34 21.53 31.73
CA THR A 335 -16.50 20.85 32.74
C THR A 335 -15.46 21.76 33.38
N ARG A 336 -15.19 22.95 32.80
CA ARG A 336 -14.36 23.96 33.46
C ARG A 336 -15.16 24.59 34.62
N PRO A 337 -14.63 24.63 35.86
CA PRO A 337 -15.29 25.32 36.94
C PRO A 337 -15.43 26.79 36.55
N THR A 338 -16.65 27.31 36.60
CA THR A 338 -16.92 28.74 36.53
C THR A 338 -16.21 29.39 37.71
N THR A 339 -14.98 29.87 37.51
CA THR A 339 -14.35 30.78 38.46
C THR A 339 -15.29 31.97 38.60
N GLY A 340 -15.97 32.03 39.75
CA GLY A 340 -17.09 32.90 39.98
C GLY A 340 -16.77 34.36 39.70
N THR A 341 -17.48 34.94 38.74
CA THR A 341 -17.83 36.35 38.76
C THR A 341 -19.17 36.50 39.47
N THR A 342 -19.21 36.19 40.77
CA THR A 342 -20.12 36.89 41.67
C THR A 342 -19.54 38.29 41.83
N THR A 343 -19.90 39.18 40.91
CA THR A 343 -19.80 40.63 41.12
C THR A 343 -20.64 40.96 42.34
N GLY A 344 -19.98 41.07 43.50
CA GLY A 344 -20.58 41.65 44.69
C GLY A 344 -21.00 43.08 44.36
N ALA A 345 -22.31 43.28 44.19
CA ALA A 345 -22.89 44.61 44.23
C ALA A 345 -22.57 45.21 45.62
N PRO A 346 -22.01 46.44 45.70
CA PRO A 346 -21.79 47.07 46.99
C PRO A 346 -23.15 47.41 47.60
N ALA A 347 -23.40 46.92 48.81
CA ALA A 347 -24.54 47.33 49.62
C ALA A 347 -24.48 48.85 49.87
N PRO A 348 -25.60 49.59 49.78
CA PRO A 348 -25.60 51.02 50.08
C PRO A 348 -25.41 51.20 51.59
N GLY A 349 -24.31 51.86 51.98
CA GLY A 349 -24.02 52.20 53.36
C GLY A 349 -25.05 53.19 53.93
N PRO A 350 -25.34 53.16 55.24
CA PRO A 350 -26.37 53.99 55.86
C PRO A 350 -25.94 55.46 55.91
N ALA A 351 -26.83 56.33 55.44
CA ALA A 351 -26.68 57.78 55.46
C ALA A 351 -26.56 58.32 56.89
N SER A 352 -25.40 58.91 57.22
CA SER A 352 -25.20 59.66 58.46
C SER A 352 -25.96 60.99 58.41
N ARG A 353 -27.10 61.09 59.11
CA ARG A 353 -27.72 62.37 59.44
C ARG A 353 -26.85 63.11 60.46
N ARG A 354 -26.19 64.19 60.03
CA ARG A 354 -25.67 65.23 60.92
C ARG A 354 -26.84 66.13 61.36
N SER A 355 -27.03 66.24 62.67
CA SER A 355 -27.86 67.27 63.30
C SER A 355 -26.91 68.29 63.94
N PRO A 356 -27.07 69.61 63.70
CA PRO A 356 -26.23 70.62 64.34
C PRO A 356 -26.85 71.07 65.67
N ALA A 357 -26.06 71.03 66.74
CA ALA A 357 -26.41 71.60 68.04
C ALA A 357 -25.98 73.07 68.13
N ALA A 358 -26.98 73.88 68.51
CA ALA A 358 -27.02 75.20 69.16
C ALA A 358 -25.73 75.96 69.55
N HIS A 359 -25.75 77.27 69.26
CA HIS A 359 -25.32 78.44 70.05
C HIS A 359 -25.76 79.68 69.24
N ARG A 360 -26.45 80.72 69.71
CA ARG A 360 -26.79 81.31 71.01
C ARG A 360 -28.15 82.00 70.90
#